data_AF-A0A2U2ZKJ5-F1
#
_entry.id   AF-A0A2U2ZKJ5-F1
#
_cell.length_a   1.000
_cell.length_b   1.000
_cell.length_c   1.000
_cell.angle_alpha   90.00
_cell.angle_beta   90.00
_cell.angle_gamma   90.00
#
_symmetry.space_group_name_H-M   'P 1'
#
loop_
_entity.id
_entity.type
_entity.pdbx_description
1 polymer ?
#
loop_
_entity_poly.entity_id
_entity_poly.type
_entity_poly.pdbx_seq_one_letter_code
_entity_poly.pdbx_strand_id
1 'polypeptide(L)'
;MPSPTERWPAGWNEPGLLTPKQRVRAVVDAITDGTTARPDQLQGLPAEAILVVERDQQAPMTDAYREFLSLIGGGAGRFMQGEDVYHPRVLGLGTAARELLEENESPFHFEPTDRVFFMHQGYQFEFMRGTGPDPEVWSYSEGEHADVPVYSYASFTDWLRATAEAEIPAWKRHVETVREEINADGSITLHW
;
A
#
# COMPACT_ATOMS: atom_id res chain seq x y z
N MET A 1 2.71 26.43 3.22
CA MET A 1 2.83 24.98 2.93
C MET A 1 4.10 24.52 3.62
N PRO A 2 4.06 23.59 4.60
CA PRO A 2 5.29 22.99 5.10
C PRO A 2 6.04 22.35 3.93
N SER A 3 7.36 22.43 3.96
CA SER A 3 8.23 21.77 2.99
C SER A 3 7.92 20.27 2.95
N PRO A 4 8.01 19.57 1.79
CA PRO A 4 7.85 18.11 1.74
C PRO A 4 8.72 17.36 2.77
N THR A 5 9.84 17.96 3.20
CA THR A 5 10.76 17.42 4.20
C THR A 5 10.29 17.51 5.65
N GLU A 6 9.27 18.31 6.01
CA GLU A 6 8.81 18.43 7.41
C GLU A 6 7.77 17.38 7.81
N ARG A 7 7.17 16.66 6.85
CA ARG A 7 6.10 15.69 7.14
C ARG A 7 6.62 14.38 7.74
N TRP A 8 7.84 14.00 7.39
CA TRP A 8 8.38 12.69 7.73
C TRP A 8 9.39 12.78 8.87
N PRO A 9 9.46 11.79 9.77
CA PRO A 9 10.49 11.77 10.80
C PRO A 9 11.88 11.91 10.18
N ALA A 10 12.73 12.72 10.83
CA ALA A 10 14.12 12.89 10.42
C ALA A 10 14.85 11.54 10.40
N GLY A 11 15.81 11.40 9.48
CA GLY A 11 16.59 10.17 9.28
C GLY A 11 15.73 8.96 8.95
N TRP A 12 14.70 9.14 8.11
CA TRP A 12 13.83 8.08 7.60
C TRP A 12 14.60 6.81 7.25
N ASN A 13 15.67 6.94 6.44
CA ASN A 13 16.52 5.85 6.00
C ASN A 13 17.83 5.69 6.78
N GLU A 14 18.00 6.41 7.90
CA GLU A 14 19.18 6.28 8.74
C GLU A 14 19.12 4.97 9.55
N PRO A 15 20.13 4.09 9.43
CA PRO A 15 20.15 2.82 10.14
C PRO A 15 20.00 2.99 11.65
N GLY A 16 19.03 2.29 12.24
CA GLY A 16 18.80 2.27 13.69
C GLY A 16 18.00 3.45 14.24
N LEU A 17 17.66 4.46 13.43
CA LEU A 17 16.89 5.61 13.91
C LEU A 17 15.38 5.33 13.94
N LEU A 18 14.86 4.66 12.90
CA LEU A 18 13.47 4.20 12.84
C LEU A 18 13.43 2.71 12.50
N THR A 19 12.64 1.98 13.28
CA THR A 19 12.23 0.63 12.91
C THR A 19 11.22 0.67 11.76
N PRO A 20 11.08 -0.40 10.97
CA PRO A 20 10.07 -0.47 9.93
C PRO A 20 8.64 -0.22 10.46
N LYS A 21 8.32 -0.71 11.67
CA LYS A 21 7.02 -0.48 12.31
C LYS A 21 6.77 1.00 12.59
N GLN A 22 7.80 1.73 13.05
CA GLN A 22 7.69 3.18 13.27
C GLN A 22 7.50 3.94 11.96
N ARG A 23 8.14 3.50 10.87
CA ARG A 23 7.92 4.09 9.53
C ARG A 23 6.48 3.88 9.05
N VAL A 24 5.94 2.68 9.18
CA VAL A 24 4.54 2.40 8.84
C VAL A 24 3.60 3.31 9.64
N ARG A 25 3.78 3.40 10.97
CA ARG A 25 2.98 4.31 11.82
C ARG A 25 3.04 5.75 11.37
N ALA A 26 4.24 6.25 11.03
CA ALA A 26 4.39 7.61 10.53
C ALA A 26 3.62 7.86 9.23
N VAL A 27 3.53 6.86 8.32
CA VAL A 27 2.67 6.97 7.14
C VAL A 27 1.20 6.97 7.51
N VAL A 28 0.76 6.07 8.39
CA VAL A 28 -0.62 6.00 8.86
C VAL A 28 -1.05 7.32 9.52
N ASP A 29 -0.20 7.91 10.36
CA ASP A 29 -0.43 9.21 10.98
C ASP A 29 -0.56 10.32 9.91
N ALA A 30 0.30 10.29 8.88
CA ALA A 30 0.30 11.29 7.81
C ALA A 30 -0.95 11.23 6.90
N ILE A 31 -1.46 10.03 6.58
CA ILE A 31 -2.69 9.88 5.79
C ILE A 31 -3.96 10.18 6.61
N THR A 32 -3.86 10.24 7.94
CA THR A 32 -4.98 10.55 8.84
C THR A 32 -5.19 12.06 8.96
N ASP A 33 -5.26 12.75 7.82
CA ASP A 33 -5.32 14.20 7.74
C ASP A 33 -6.75 14.76 7.59
N GLY A 34 -7.75 13.89 7.70
CA GLY A 34 -9.18 14.21 7.57
C GLY A 34 -9.69 14.22 6.13
N THR A 35 -8.81 14.32 5.13
CA THR A 35 -9.16 14.34 3.70
C THR A 35 -8.88 13.02 3.00
N THR A 36 -7.73 12.42 3.29
CA THR A 36 -7.30 11.12 2.76
C THR A 36 -7.94 10.02 3.59
N ALA A 37 -7.78 10.06 4.90
CA ALA A 37 -8.49 9.22 5.85
C ALA A 37 -8.84 10.01 7.11
N ARG A 38 -9.94 9.63 7.76
CA ARG A 38 -10.25 10.03 9.14
C ARG A 38 -9.90 8.90 10.11
N PRO A 39 -9.68 9.21 11.41
CA PRO A 39 -9.38 8.17 12.41
C PRO A 39 -10.42 7.05 12.49
N ASP A 40 -11.71 7.36 12.31
CA ASP A 40 -12.81 6.39 12.31
C ASP A 40 -12.84 5.45 11.09
N GLN A 41 -12.04 5.76 10.05
CA GLN A 41 -11.97 5.00 8.81
C GLN A 41 -10.74 4.08 8.74
N LEU A 42 -9.82 4.15 9.71
CA LEU A 42 -8.69 3.25 9.80
C LEU A 42 -9.15 1.89 10.34
N GLN A 43 -8.95 0.84 9.55
CA GLN A 43 -9.41 -0.50 9.88
C GLN A 43 -8.22 -1.45 9.92
N GLY A 44 -7.72 -1.71 11.13
CA GLY A 44 -6.70 -2.73 11.36
C GLY A 44 -7.26 -4.15 11.30
N LEU A 45 -6.42 -5.11 10.92
CA LEU A 45 -6.78 -6.53 11.00
C LEU A 45 -6.41 -7.11 12.36
N PRO A 46 -7.27 -7.96 12.95
CA PRO A 46 -6.90 -8.73 14.12
C PRO A 46 -5.89 -9.84 13.75
N ALA A 47 -5.18 -10.36 14.74
CA ALA A 47 -4.06 -11.28 14.54
C ALA A 47 -4.46 -12.54 13.73
N GLU A 48 -5.66 -13.06 13.94
CA GLU A 48 -6.19 -14.22 13.22
C GLU A 48 -6.41 -13.94 11.73
N ALA A 49 -6.84 -12.73 11.35
CA ALA A 49 -7.00 -12.35 9.95
C ALA A 49 -5.64 -12.12 9.29
N ILE A 50 -4.67 -11.56 10.01
CA ILE A 50 -3.29 -11.43 9.54
C ILE A 50 -2.69 -12.82 9.26
N LEU A 51 -2.98 -13.83 10.10
CA LEU A 51 -2.53 -15.21 9.85
C LEU A 51 -3.13 -15.81 8.57
N VAL A 52 -4.34 -15.40 8.17
CA VAL A 52 -4.93 -15.81 6.88
C VAL A 52 -4.15 -15.20 5.72
N VAL A 53 -3.88 -13.88 5.76
CA VAL A 53 -3.04 -13.19 4.76
C VAL A 53 -1.60 -13.74 4.73
N GLU A 54 -1.08 -14.16 5.89
CA GLU A 54 0.23 -14.79 5.99
C GLU A 54 0.26 -16.13 5.26
N ARG A 55 -0.75 -16.99 5.45
CA ARG A 55 -0.83 -18.34 4.89
C ARG A 55 -1.24 -18.40 3.43
N ASP A 56 -1.88 -17.34 2.91
CA ASP A 56 -2.30 -17.24 1.51
C ASP A 56 -1.12 -17.35 0.53
N GLN A 57 0.08 -16.95 0.96
CA GLN A 57 1.30 -17.01 0.16
C GLN A 57 2.42 -17.69 0.95
N GLN A 58 3.30 -18.43 0.27
CA GLN A 58 4.40 -19.14 0.92
C GLN A 58 5.49 -18.22 1.49
N ALA A 59 5.59 -17.00 0.95
CA ALA A 59 6.61 -16.03 1.35
C ALA A 59 6.44 -15.57 2.81
N PRO A 60 7.54 -15.25 3.51
CA PRO A 60 7.47 -14.84 4.90
C PRO A 60 6.68 -13.55 5.09
N MET A 61 6.03 -13.41 6.25
CA MET A 61 5.45 -12.14 6.68
C MET A 61 6.53 -11.24 7.26
N THR A 62 6.65 -10.03 6.74
CA THR A 62 7.66 -9.05 7.16
C THR A 62 7.12 -8.20 8.30
N ASP A 63 8.01 -7.60 9.10
CA ASP A 63 7.61 -6.75 10.21
C ASP A 63 6.84 -5.50 9.75
N ALA A 64 7.29 -4.88 8.66
CA ALA A 64 6.65 -3.71 8.08
C ALA A 64 5.25 -4.05 7.55
N TYR A 65 5.11 -5.11 6.76
CA TYR A 65 3.82 -5.48 6.19
C TYR A 65 2.84 -5.97 7.25
N ARG A 66 3.31 -6.69 8.27
CA ARG A 66 2.46 -7.06 9.42
C ARG A 66 1.92 -5.83 10.16
N GLU A 67 2.75 -4.80 10.36
CA GLU A 67 2.31 -3.54 10.98
C GLU A 67 1.33 -2.78 10.09
N PHE A 68 1.52 -2.78 8.77
CA PHE A 68 0.56 -2.20 7.82
C PHE A 68 -0.80 -2.90 7.95
N LEU A 69 -0.81 -4.23 7.95
CA LEU A 69 -2.04 -5.00 8.09
C LEU A 69 -2.73 -4.76 9.45
N SER A 70 -1.95 -4.65 10.54
CA SER A 70 -2.51 -4.44 11.88
C SER A 70 -3.10 -3.05 12.08
N LEU A 71 -2.62 -2.04 11.35
CA LEU A 71 -3.11 -0.66 11.46
C LEU A 71 -4.22 -0.35 10.46
N ILE A 72 -4.08 -0.78 9.21
CA ILE A 72 -4.96 -0.38 8.11
C ILE A 72 -5.26 -1.51 7.12
N GLY A 73 -4.95 -2.77 7.44
CA GLY A 73 -5.12 -3.88 6.50
C GLY A 73 -6.56 -4.18 6.06
N GLY A 74 -7.56 -3.67 6.75
CA GLY A 74 -8.97 -3.72 6.37
C GLY A 74 -9.46 -2.47 5.62
N GLY A 75 -8.68 -1.39 5.58
CA GLY A 75 -9.02 -0.14 4.88
C GLY A 75 -8.50 1.12 5.59
N ALA A 76 -8.36 2.20 4.82
CA ALA A 76 -7.92 3.52 5.30
C ALA A 76 -8.60 4.68 4.55
N GLY A 77 -9.94 4.73 4.58
CA GLY A 77 -10.68 5.80 3.92
C GLY A 77 -10.47 5.82 2.40
N ARG A 78 -9.91 6.93 1.88
CA ARG A 78 -9.61 7.11 0.45
C ARG A 78 -8.19 6.70 0.06
N PHE A 79 -7.33 6.37 1.02
CA PHE A 79 -5.98 5.92 0.72
C PHE A 79 -6.01 4.59 -0.05
N MET A 80 -5.34 4.52 -1.20
CA MET A 80 -5.33 3.36 -2.11
C MET A 80 -6.74 2.89 -2.48
N GLN A 81 -7.69 3.82 -2.59
CA GLN A 81 -9.06 3.50 -2.96
C GLN A 81 -9.13 3.03 -4.41
N GLY A 82 -9.76 1.87 -4.62
CA GLY A 82 -9.83 1.21 -5.93
C GLY A 82 -8.77 0.13 -6.13
N GLU A 83 -7.76 0.07 -5.26
CA GLU A 83 -6.66 -0.88 -5.36
C GLU A 83 -6.93 -2.15 -4.55
N ASP A 84 -6.41 -3.28 -5.04
CA ASP A 84 -6.45 -4.54 -4.31
C ASP A 84 -5.22 -4.62 -3.41
N VAL A 85 -5.37 -4.03 -2.22
CA VAL A 85 -4.30 -3.94 -1.20
C VAL A 85 -4.80 -4.27 0.22
N TYR A 86 -6.12 -4.14 0.45
CA TYR A 86 -6.77 -4.41 1.72
C TYR A 86 -7.47 -5.76 1.71
N HIS A 87 -7.60 -6.38 2.87
CA HIS A 87 -8.42 -7.57 3.07
C HIS A 87 -9.91 -7.27 2.77
N PRO A 88 -10.65 -8.20 2.12
CA PRO A 88 -10.20 -9.53 1.66
C PRO A 88 -9.53 -9.53 0.28
N ARG A 89 -9.47 -8.39 -0.42
CA ARG A 89 -9.01 -8.29 -1.82
C ARG A 89 -7.52 -8.61 -2.00
N VAL A 90 -6.72 -8.46 -0.94
CA VAL A 90 -5.31 -8.85 -0.93
C VAL A 90 -5.07 -10.38 -0.96
N LEU A 91 -6.10 -11.18 -0.65
CA LEU A 91 -6.01 -12.64 -0.72
C LEU A 91 -6.04 -13.11 -2.18
N GLY A 92 -5.20 -14.08 -2.51
CA GLY A 92 -5.11 -14.64 -3.85
C GLY A 92 -4.25 -13.83 -4.83
N LEU A 93 -3.75 -12.65 -4.45
CA LEU A 93 -2.92 -11.82 -5.33
C LEU A 93 -1.66 -12.52 -5.82
N GLY A 94 -1.06 -13.39 -5.00
CA GLY A 94 0.08 -14.20 -5.43
C GLY A 94 -0.26 -15.17 -6.56
N THR A 95 -1.49 -15.68 -6.60
CA THR A 95 -1.98 -16.52 -7.72
C THR A 95 -2.30 -15.66 -8.93
N ALA A 96 -3.06 -14.58 -8.76
CA ALA A 96 -3.42 -13.67 -9.85
C ALA A 96 -2.19 -13.09 -10.56
N ALA A 97 -1.14 -12.72 -9.82
CA ALA A 97 0.11 -12.24 -10.41
C ALA A 97 0.84 -13.32 -11.23
N ARG A 98 0.79 -14.60 -10.83
CA ARG A 98 1.36 -15.70 -11.62
C ARG A 98 0.57 -15.93 -12.90
N GLU A 99 -0.76 -15.93 -12.80
CA GLU A 99 -1.65 -16.04 -13.95
C GLU A 99 -1.37 -14.92 -14.97
N LEU A 100 -1.26 -13.66 -14.49
CA LEU A 100 -0.93 -12.52 -15.34
C LEU A 100 0.44 -12.67 -16.06
N LEU A 101 1.47 -13.14 -15.35
CA LEU A 101 2.79 -13.38 -15.94
C LEU A 101 2.74 -14.50 -16.99
N GLU A 102 1.98 -15.57 -16.73
CA GLU A 102 1.80 -16.69 -17.65
C GLU A 102 1.03 -16.27 -18.91
N GLU A 103 -0.05 -15.50 -18.76
CA GLU A 103 -0.86 -14.95 -19.86
C GLU A 103 -0.04 -14.05 -20.81
N ASN A 104 0.94 -13.33 -20.26
CA ASN A 104 1.82 -12.44 -21.01
C ASN A 104 3.15 -13.08 -21.46
N GLU A 105 3.27 -14.40 -21.33
CA GLU A 105 4.49 -15.16 -21.69
C GLU A 105 5.76 -14.59 -21.05
N SER A 106 5.63 -14.00 -19.85
CA SER A 106 6.75 -13.41 -19.12
C SER A 106 7.80 -14.48 -18.79
N PRO A 107 9.10 -14.20 -18.98
CA PRO A 107 10.16 -15.11 -18.57
C PRO A 107 10.42 -15.07 -17.04
N PHE A 108 9.74 -14.19 -16.30
CA PHE A 108 9.95 -14.02 -14.87
C PHE A 108 9.24 -15.09 -14.05
N HIS A 109 9.90 -15.56 -13.00
CA HIS A 109 9.33 -16.46 -12.00
C HIS A 109 9.58 -15.92 -10.61
N PHE A 110 8.56 -16.02 -9.75
CA PHE A 110 8.67 -15.65 -8.34
C PHE A 110 9.64 -16.57 -7.59
N GLU A 111 10.41 -15.99 -6.68
CA GLU A 111 11.15 -16.71 -5.66
C GLU A 111 10.22 -17.10 -4.50
N PRO A 112 10.56 -18.13 -3.71
CA PRO A 112 9.76 -18.52 -2.53
C PRO A 112 9.60 -17.40 -1.49
N THR A 113 10.46 -16.38 -1.53
CA THR A 113 10.45 -15.22 -0.65
C THR A 113 9.64 -14.04 -1.18
N ASP A 114 9.12 -14.11 -2.41
CA ASP A 114 8.38 -13.01 -3.01
C ASP A 114 6.92 -13.01 -2.57
N ARG A 115 6.45 -11.86 -2.06
CA ARG A 115 5.07 -11.68 -1.59
C ARG A 115 4.40 -10.56 -2.37
N VAL A 116 3.37 -10.89 -3.14
CA VAL A 116 2.52 -9.90 -3.82
C VAL A 116 1.61 -9.26 -2.78
N PHE A 117 1.55 -7.94 -2.73
CA PHE A 117 0.80 -7.21 -1.70
C PHE A 117 -0.14 -6.14 -2.25
N PHE A 118 -0.07 -5.86 -3.55
CA PHE A 118 -0.85 -4.84 -4.22
C PHE A 118 -1.10 -5.25 -5.66
N MET A 119 -2.30 -4.97 -6.18
CA MET A 119 -2.63 -5.10 -7.58
C MET A 119 -3.54 -3.95 -8.03
N HIS A 120 -3.28 -3.45 -9.23
CA HIS A 120 -4.09 -2.45 -9.90
C HIS A 120 -4.79 -3.07 -11.10
N GLN A 121 -6.11 -3.28 -10.97
CA GLN A 121 -7.04 -3.67 -12.03
C GLN A 121 -6.62 -4.91 -12.85
N GLY A 122 -5.81 -5.80 -12.28
CA GLY A 122 -5.41 -7.06 -12.92
C GLY A 122 -4.27 -6.96 -13.95
N TYR A 123 -3.72 -5.78 -14.25
CA TYR A 123 -2.62 -5.63 -15.23
C TYR A 123 -1.30 -5.13 -14.63
N GLN A 124 -1.33 -4.61 -13.40
CA GLN A 124 -0.13 -4.20 -12.65
C GLN A 124 -0.16 -4.80 -11.24
N PHE A 125 1.00 -5.24 -10.74
CA PHE A 125 1.16 -5.65 -9.35
C PHE A 125 2.50 -5.20 -8.76
N GLU A 126 2.52 -5.10 -7.43
CA GLU A 126 3.73 -4.86 -6.65
C GLU A 126 3.99 -6.06 -5.73
N PHE A 127 5.26 -6.40 -5.54
CA PHE A 127 5.66 -7.45 -4.62
C PHE A 127 6.90 -7.09 -3.82
N MET A 128 6.98 -7.61 -2.61
CA MET A 128 8.16 -7.54 -1.76
C MET A 128 9.11 -8.68 -2.09
N ARG A 129 10.41 -8.39 -2.21
CA ARG A 129 11.46 -9.38 -2.42
C ARG A 129 12.48 -9.37 -1.28
N GLY A 130 12.70 -10.55 -0.70
CA GLY A 130 13.68 -10.79 0.36
C GLY A 130 13.06 -11.05 1.74
N THR A 131 13.88 -11.51 2.69
CA THR A 131 13.41 -11.98 4.01
C THR A 131 13.64 -10.96 5.14
N GLY A 132 14.06 -9.75 4.80
CA GLY A 132 14.29 -8.68 5.78
C GLY A 132 12.99 -8.21 6.44
N PRO A 133 13.09 -7.44 7.54
CA PRO A 133 11.91 -6.89 8.20
C PRO A 133 11.16 -5.85 7.36
N ASP A 134 11.80 -5.32 6.31
CA ASP A 134 11.29 -4.29 5.39
C ASP A 134 11.94 -4.48 4.00
N PRO A 135 11.49 -5.47 3.21
CA PRO A 135 12.16 -5.86 1.96
C PRO A 135 11.96 -4.86 0.83
N GLU A 136 12.77 -5.00 -0.21
CA GLU A 136 12.66 -4.25 -1.46
C GLU A 136 11.30 -4.46 -2.13
N VAL A 137 10.86 -3.48 -2.92
CA VAL A 137 9.63 -3.55 -3.71
C VAL A 137 9.96 -3.54 -5.20
N TRP A 138 9.29 -4.43 -5.93
CA TRP A 138 9.39 -4.61 -7.37
C TRP A 138 8.00 -4.48 -8.00
N SER A 139 7.95 -3.87 -9.19
CA SER A 139 6.73 -3.56 -9.93
C SER A 139 6.68 -4.31 -11.24
N TYR A 140 5.53 -4.87 -11.59
CA TYR A 140 5.24 -5.41 -12.92
C TYR A 140 4.04 -4.69 -13.52
N SER A 141 4.09 -4.38 -14.81
CA SER A 141 2.96 -3.84 -15.58
C SER A 141 2.95 -4.51 -16.97
N GLU A 142 1.79 -5.00 -17.39
CA GLU A 142 1.58 -5.63 -18.68
C GLU A 142 2.07 -4.75 -19.85
N GLY A 143 2.84 -5.33 -20.77
CA GLY A 143 3.35 -4.65 -21.96
C GLY A 143 4.48 -3.64 -21.69
N GLU A 144 4.92 -3.49 -20.45
CA GLU A 144 6.05 -2.65 -20.06
C GLU A 144 7.30 -3.49 -19.82
N HIS A 145 8.48 -2.88 -20.04
CA HIS A 145 9.77 -3.47 -19.71
C HIS A 145 10.04 -4.88 -20.28
N ALA A 146 9.44 -5.21 -21.43
CA ALA A 146 9.49 -6.56 -22.01
C ALA A 146 8.88 -7.63 -21.08
N ASP A 147 7.78 -7.26 -20.41
CA ASP A 147 6.99 -8.12 -19.53
C ASP A 147 7.82 -8.74 -18.41
N VAL A 148 8.76 -7.98 -17.84
CA VAL A 148 9.47 -8.38 -16.63
C VAL A 148 9.35 -7.32 -15.54
N PRO A 149 9.29 -7.75 -14.26
CA PRO A 149 9.25 -6.78 -13.17
C PRO A 149 10.55 -5.97 -13.07
N VAL A 150 10.41 -4.72 -12.62
CA VAL A 150 11.51 -3.79 -12.38
C VAL A 150 11.61 -3.45 -10.90
N TYR A 151 12.84 -3.22 -10.44
CA TYR A 151 13.09 -2.71 -9.10
C TYR A 151 12.46 -1.32 -8.94
N SER A 152 11.69 -1.12 -7.86
CA SER A 152 10.88 0.09 -7.64
C SER A 152 11.39 0.87 -6.44
N TYR A 153 11.43 0.24 -5.26
CA TYR A 153 11.86 0.88 -4.01
C TYR A 153 12.78 -0.01 -3.19
N ALA A 154 13.66 0.62 -2.42
CA ALA A 154 14.60 -0.07 -1.53
C ALA A 154 13.91 -0.78 -0.35
N SER A 155 12.69 -0.37 -0.01
CA SER A 155 11.92 -0.96 1.07
C SER A 155 10.41 -0.80 0.85
N PHE A 156 9.61 -1.67 1.47
CA PHE A 156 8.15 -1.54 1.51
C PHE A 156 7.72 -0.23 2.16
N THR A 157 8.42 0.22 3.20
CA THR A 157 8.10 1.51 3.83
C THR A 157 8.42 2.71 2.96
N ASP A 158 9.45 2.65 2.10
CA ASP A 158 9.72 3.69 1.09
C ASP A 158 8.62 3.74 0.02
N TRP A 159 8.16 2.57 -0.46
CA TRP A 159 7.00 2.50 -1.37
C TRP A 159 5.76 3.09 -0.71
N LEU A 160 5.44 2.67 0.52
CA LEU A 160 4.25 3.12 1.26
C LEU A 160 4.26 4.64 1.49
N ARG A 161 5.43 5.18 1.83
CA ARG A 161 5.64 6.63 1.96
C ARG A 161 5.43 7.35 0.63
N ALA A 162 6.03 6.86 -0.45
CA ALA A 162 5.88 7.47 -1.77
C ALA A 162 4.42 7.48 -2.24
N THR A 163 3.67 6.40 -2.01
CA THR A 163 2.23 6.35 -2.30
C THR A 163 1.46 7.40 -1.49
N ALA A 164 1.76 7.54 -0.19
CA ALA A 164 1.15 8.59 0.63
C ALA A 164 1.53 10.01 0.16
N GLU A 165 2.77 10.23 -0.25
CA GLU A 165 3.23 11.52 -0.81
C GLU A 165 2.47 11.87 -2.11
N ALA A 166 2.12 10.88 -2.93
CA ALA A 166 1.35 11.09 -4.16
C ALA A 166 -0.15 11.34 -3.88
N GLU A 167 -0.78 10.53 -3.03
CA GLU A 167 -2.24 10.56 -2.84
C GLU A 167 -2.73 11.69 -1.93
N ILE A 168 -2.04 11.99 -0.83
CA ILE A 168 -2.47 13.03 0.11
C ILE A 168 -2.76 14.37 -0.59
N PRO A 169 -1.85 14.94 -1.41
CA PRO A 169 -2.15 16.18 -2.10
C PRO A 169 -3.21 16.02 -3.20
N ALA A 170 -3.35 14.84 -3.81
CA ALA A 170 -4.38 14.58 -4.80
C ALA A 170 -5.78 14.65 -4.18
N TRP A 171 -5.98 14.01 -3.03
CA TRP A 171 -7.25 14.05 -2.32
C TRP A 171 -7.58 15.43 -1.76
N LYS A 172 -6.60 16.19 -1.28
CA LYS A 172 -6.82 17.59 -0.88
C LYS A 172 -7.34 18.44 -2.03
N ARG A 173 -6.70 18.36 -3.19
CA ARG A 173 -7.16 19.08 -4.39
C ARG A 173 -8.56 18.62 -4.81
N HIS A 174 -8.85 17.33 -4.75
CA HIS A 174 -10.16 16.80 -5.09
C HIS A 174 -11.25 17.38 -4.18
N VAL A 175 -11.05 17.35 -2.86
CA VAL A 175 -12.01 17.91 -1.88
C VAL A 175 -12.13 19.44 -1.98
N GLU A 176 -11.07 20.16 -2.33
CA GLU A 176 -11.14 21.61 -2.56
C GLU A 176 -11.93 21.97 -3.83
N THR A 177 -11.84 21.11 -4.85
CA THR A 177 -12.50 21.32 -6.16
C THR A 177 -13.96 20.89 -6.13
N VAL A 178 -14.25 19.80 -5.42
CA VAL A 178 -15.60 19.27 -5.23
C VAL A 178 -16.20 19.93 -4.00
N ARG A 179 -17.24 20.77 -4.17
CA ARG A 179 -18.06 21.22 -3.03
C ARG A 179 -18.89 20.02 -2.53
N GLU A 180 -18.28 19.22 -1.65
CA GLU A 180 -18.98 18.17 -0.91
C GLU A 180 -19.81 18.84 0.18
N GLU A 181 -21.13 18.97 -0.02
CA GLU A 181 -22.05 19.29 1.07
C GLU A 181 -22.39 18.01 1.82
N ILE A 182 -21.98 17.93 3.09
CA ILE A 182 -22.44 16.87 3.98
C ILE A 182 -23.80 17.31 4.54
N ASN A 183 -24.84 16.59 4.13
CA ASN A 183 -26.20 16.81 4.61
C ASN A 183 -26.32 16.41 6.09
N ALA A 184 -27.34 16.92 6.77
CA ALA A 184 -27.58 16.65 8.19
C ALA A 184 -27.79 15.15 8.53
N ASP A 185 -28.06 14.31 7.51
CA ASP A 185 -28.21 12.86 7.62
C ASP A 185 -26.92 12.08 7.34
N GLY A 186 -25.81 12.77 7.08
CA GLY A 186 -24.51 12.16 6.75
C GLY A 186 -24.33 11.77 5.29
N SER A 187 -25.30 12.04 4.41
CA SER A 187 -25.14 11.87 2.96
C SER A 187 -24.29 13.00 2.35
N ILE A 188 -23.57 12.69 1.27
CA ILE A 188 -22.72 13.66 0.56
C ILE A 188 -23.43 14.08 -0.72
N THR A 189 -23.64 15.39 -0.91
CA THR A 189 -24.09 15.97 -2.17
C THR A 189 -22.89 16.61 -2.87
N LEU A 190 -22.66 16.18 -4.12
CA LEU A 190 -21.60 16.71 -4.98
C LEU A 190 -22.18 17.86 -5.81
N HIS A 191 -21.67 19.06 -5.60
CA HIS A 191 -21.98 20.21 -6.45
C HIS A 191 -20.91 20.35 -7.53
N TRP A 192 -21.33 20.23 -8.80
CA TRP A 192 -20.50 20.47 -9.99
C TRP A 192 -20.63 21.92 -10.46
#